data_AF-A0A928PDM2-F1
#
_entry.id   AF-A0A928PDM2-F1
#
_cell.length_a   1.000
_cell.length_b   1.000
_cell.length_c   1.000
_cell.angle_alpha   90.00
_cell.angle_beta   90.00
_cell.angle_gamma   90.00
#
_symmetry.space_group_name_H-M   'P 1'
#
loop_
_entity.id
_entity.type
_entity.pdbx_description
1 polymer ?
#
loop_
_entity_poly.entity_id
_entity_poly.type
_entity_poly.pdbx_seq_one_letter_code
_entity_poly.pdbx_strand_id
1 'polypeptide(L)' 'MAQKNRITFTVRIEEELYKKMLATAQAEGRDVNNHMLHLIRQNVAYHERVHGRIDPSKVVVPEQSSGAAPASGSDETD' A
#
# COMPACT_ATOMS: atom_id res chain seq x y z
N MET A 1 -13.60 -2.25 -24.13
CA MET A 1 -13.24 -1.61 -22.84
C MET A 1 -11.98 -2.32 -22.35
N ALA A 2 -10.81 -1.64 -22.30
CA ALA A 2 -9.59 -2.28 -21.81
C ALA A 2 -9.72 -2.58 -20.30
N GLN A 3 -9.46 -3.83 -19.90
CA GLN A 3 -9.43 -4.25 -18.50
C GLN A 3 -8.36 -3.44 -17.77
N LYS A 4 -8.74 -2.64 -16.77
CA LYS A 4 -7.77 -2.01 -15.87
C LYS A 4 -7.34 -3.05 -14.84
N ASN A 5 -6.10 -3.51 -14.92
CA ASN A 5 -5.51 -4.35 -13.89
C ASN A 5 -5.46 -3.55 -12.59
N ARG A 6 -6.18 -4.01 -11.56
CA ARG A 6 -6.17 -3.44 -10.21
C ARG A 6 -5.41 -4.41 -9.31
N ILE A 7 -4.54 -3.87 -8.47
CA ILE A 7 -3.76 -4.63 -7.48
C ILE A 7 -4.21 -4.17 -6.10
N THR A 8 -4.42 -5.13 -5.19
CA THR A 8 -4.66 -4.87 -3.77
C THR A 8 -3.43 -5.31 -2.99
N PHE A 9 -2.99 -4.52 -2.01
CA PHE A 9 -1.89 -4.87 -1.12
C PHE A 9 -2.26 -4.55 0.32
N THR A 10 -1.63 -5.24 1.27
CA THR A 10 -1.85 -5.05 2.72
C THR A 10 -0.64 -4.36 3.32
N VAL A 11 -0.89 -3.36 4.17
CA VAL A 11 0.17 -2.65 4.92
C VAL A 11 -0.10 -2.84 6.41
N ARG A 12 0.97 -3.05 7.18
CA ARG A 12 0.92 -2.96 8.65
C ARG A 12 1.33 -1.54 9.05
N ILE A 13 0.50 -0.88 9.83
CA ILE A 13 0.72 0.50 10.29
C ILE A 13 0.46 0.58 11.79
N GLU A 14 1.11 1.55 12.43
CA GLU A 14 0.88 1.87 13.83
C GLU A 14 -0.54 2.42 14.04
N GLU A 15 -1.19 2.05 15.14
CA GLU A 15 -2.56 2.46 15.44
C GLU A 15 -2.69 3.98 15.57
N GLU A 16 -1.74 4.65 16.25
CA GLU A 16 -1.79 6.10 16.43
C GLU A 16 -1.74 6.84 15.08
N LEU A 17 -0.88 6.37 14.17
CA LEU A 17 -0.78 6.92 12.82
C LEU A 17 -2.07 6.70 12.02
N TYR A 18 -2.67 5.52 12.12
CA TYR A 18 -3.95 5.22 11.47
C TYR A 18 -5.06 6.17 11.93
N LYS A 19 -5.14 6.44 13.24
CA LYS A 19 -6.10 7.40 13.81
C LYS A 19 -5.88 8.82 13.29
N LYS A 20 -4.63 9.26 13.21
CA LYS A 20 -4.29 10.59 12.63
C LYS A 20 -4.71 10.68 11.17
N MET A 21 -4.47 9.62 10.39
CA MET A 21 -4.87 9.54 8.98
C MET A 21 -6.40 9.51 8.79
N LEU A 22 -7.16 8.93 9.72
CA LEU A 22 -8.62 9.02 9.72
C LEU A 22 -9.10 10.47 9.90
N ALA A 23 -8.52 11.19 10.87
CA ALA A 23 -8.86 12.59 11.14
C ALA A 23 -8.51 13.51 9.95
N THR A 24 -7.25 13.48 9.53
CA THR A 24 -6.83 13.34 8.12
C THR A 24 -7.88 13.47 7.03
N ALA A 25 -8.30 12.28 6.60
CA ALA A 25 -9.22 12.05 5.51
C ALA A 25 -10.57 12.73 5.76
N GLN A 26 -11.09 12.69 6.98
CA GLN A 26 -12.36 13.32 7.34
C GLN A 26 -12.34 14.84 7.16
N ALA A 27 -11.27 15.51 7.61
CA ALA A 27 -11.11 16.95 7.45
C ALA A 27 -11.10 17.38 5.97
N GLU A 28 -10.62 16.49 5.09
CA GLU A 28 -10.56 16.70 3.65
C GLU A 28 -11.75 16.11 2.88
N GLY A 29 -12.77 15.59 3.58
CA GLY A 29 -13.98 15.02 2.97
C GLY A 29 -13.75 13.73 2.17
N ARG A 30 -12.71 12.96 2.51
CA ARG A 30 -12.33 11.71 1.83
C ARG A 30 -12.53 10.50 2.73
N ASP A 31 -12.86 9.36 2.14
CA ASP A 31 -12.65 8.08 2.82
C ASP A 31 -11.15 7.73 2.88
N VAL A 32 -10.81 6.80 3.77
CA VAL A 32 -9.42 6.39 4.02
C VAL A 32 -8.72 5.88 2.77
N ASN A 33 -9.41 5.08 1.94
CA ASN A 33 -8.80 4.48 0.76
C ASN A 33 -8.47 5.55 -0.29
N ASN A 34 -9.39 6.47 -0.52
CA ASN A 34 -9.20 7.59 -1.44
C ASN A 34 -8.16 8.58 -0.92
N HIS A 35 -8.10 8.80 0.40
CA HIS A 35 -7.05 9.60 1.01
C HIS A 35 -5.67 8.95 0.85
N MET A 36 -5.55 7.65 1.11
CA MET A 36 -4.30 6.90 0.87
C MET A 36 -3.86 6.93 -0.59
N LEU A 37 -4.78 6.71 -1.54
CA LEU A 37 -4.47 6.82 -2.97
C LEU A 37 -4.02 8.22 -3.36
N HIS A 38 -4.58 9.26 -2.75
CA HIS A 38 -4.14 10.64 -2.99
C HIS A 38 -2.71 10.87 -2.50
N LEU A 39 -2.38 10.44 -1.28
CA LEU A 39 -1.04 10.58 -0.71
C LEU A 39 0.01 9.85 -1.57
N ILE A 40 -0.29 8.61 -2.00
CA ILE A 40 0.60 7.84 -2.89
C ILE A 40 0.82 8.58 -4.22
N ARG A 41 -0.25 9.10 -4.84
CA ARG A 41 -0.13 9.86 -6.10
C ARG A 41 0.68 11.12 -5.95
N GLN A 42 0.48 11.87 -4.86
CA GLN A 42 1.26 13.07 -4.57
C GLN A 42 2.75 12.73 -4.39
N ASN A 43 3.05 11.66 -3.66
CA ASN A 43 4.42 11.22 -3.46
C ASN A 43 5.10 10.84 -4.79
N VAL A 44 4.43 10.04 -5.64
CA VAL A 44 4.96 9.67 -6.96
C VAL A 44 5.16 10.90 -7.83
N ALA A 45 4.17 11.80 -7.91
CA ALA A 45 4.27 13.02 -8.71
C ALA A 45 5.42 13.93 -8.23
N TYR A 46 5.63 14.04 -6.92
CA TYR A 46 6.76 14.76 -6.35
C TYR A 46 8.09 14.11 -6.76
N HIS A 47 8.20 12.79 -6.61
CA HIS A 47 9.40 12.05 -7.00
C HIS A 47 9.72 12.23 -8.50
N GLU A 48 8.72 12.13 -9.37
CA GLU A 48 8.90 12.34 -10.81
C GLU A 48 9.33 13.77 -11.15
N ARG A 49 8.86 14.76 -10.39
CA ARG A 49 9.29 16.16 -10.57
C ARG A 49 10.77 16.36 -10.21
N VAL A 50 11.25 15.64 -9.19
CA VAL A 50 12.63 15.80 -8.67
C VAL A 50 13.63 14.92 -9.43
N HIS A 51 13.25 13.71 -9.81
CA HIS A 51 14.16 12.69 -10.35
C HIS A 51 13.91 12.34 -11.82
N GLY A 52 12.86 12.90 -12.43
CA GLY A 52 12.43 12.56 -13.78
C GLY A 52 11.35 11.47 -13.81
N ARG A 53 10.75 11.28 -14.98
CA ARG A 53 9.58 10.39 -15.17
C ARG A 53 9.93 8.93 -14.94
N ILE A 54 9.01 8.21 -14.30
CA ILE A 54 9.11 6.78 -14.07
C ILE A 54 8.49 6.05 -15.28
N ASP A 55 9.21 5.07 -15.81
CA ASP A 55 8.69 4.18 -16.85
C ASP A 55 8.17 2.88 -16.20
N PRO A 56 6.84 2.71 -16.04
CA PRO A 56 6.29 1.55 -15.35
C PRO A 56 6.54 0.23 -16.09
N SER A 57 6.87 0.26 -17.38
CA SER A 57 7.18 -0.95 -18.16
C SER A 57 8.48 -1.64 -17.73
N LYS A 58 9.35 -0.90 -17.03
CA LYS A 58 10.64 -1.40 -16.53
C LYS A 58 10.57 -1.90 -15.08
N VAL A 59 9.42 -1.79 -14.43
CA VAL A 59 9.23 -2.17 -13.03
C VAL A 59 8.65 -3.57 -12.93
N VAL A 60 9.38 -4.48 -12.29
CA VAL A 60 8.89 -5.82 -11.97
C VAL A 60 8.02 -5.73 -10.72
N VAL A 61 6.73 -6.07 -10.85
CA VAL A 61 5.85 -6.24 -9.69
C VAL A 61 6.10 -7.66 -9.16
N PRO A 62 6.60 -7.82 -7.93
CA PRO A 62 6.77 -9.15 -7.35
C PRO A 62 5.41 -9.85 -7.26
N GLU A 63 5.36 -11.12 -7.67
CA GLU A 63 4.18 -11.95 -7.38
C GLU A 63 3.97 -11.96 -5.87
N GLN A 64 2.73 -11.70 -5.44
CA GLN A 64 2.39 -11.68 -4.03
C GLN A 64 2.68 -13.06 -3.45
N SER A 65 3.73 -13.20 -2.65
CA SER A 65 3.89 -14.36 -1.79
C SER A 65 2.67 -14.37 -0.87
N SER A 66 1.73 -15.27 -1.11
CA SER A 66 0.67 -15.55 -0.16
C SER A 66 1.36 -15.83 1.17
N GLY A 67 1.08 -15.01 2.19
CA GLY A 67 1.65 -15.17 3.50
C GLY A 67 1.08 -16.43 4.16
N ALA A 68 1.59 -17.60 3.78
CA ALA A 68 1.55 -18.78 4.62
C ALA A 68 2.59 -18.53 5.71
N ALA A 69 2.13 -18.14 6.89
CA ALA A 69 2.96 -18.21 8.08
C ALA A 69 3.54 -19.64 8.19
N PRO A 70 4.85 -19.82 8.44
CA PRO A 70 5.34 -21.14 8.80
C PRO A 70 4.58 -21.56 10.06
N ALA A 71 3.85 -22.67 9.97
CA ALA A 71 3.22 -23.28 11.13
C ALA A 71 4.29 -23.39 12.23
N SER A 72 4.00 -22.77 13.37
CA SER A 72 4.79 -22.93 14.58
C SER A 72 4.88 -24.43 14.88
N GLY A 73 6.04 -25.02 14.65
CA GLY A 73 6.38 -26.34 15.18
C GLY A 73 6.55 -26.22 16.68
N SER A 74 5.44 -26.27 17.41
CA SER A 74 5.42 -26.70 18.81
C SER A 74 5.09 -28.19 18.80
N ASP A 75 6.09 -29.03 18.57
CA ASP A 75 6.04 -30.41 19.05
C ASP A 75 6.84 -30.45 20.35
N GLU A 76 6.09 -30.17 21.41
CA GLU A 76 6.38 -30.59 22.77
C GLU A 76 5.84 -32.02 22.88
N THR A 77 6.70 -33.03 22.88
CA THR A 77 6.35 -34.38 23.35
C THR A 77 7.57 -35.07 23.98
N ASP A 78 7.43 -35.25 25.31
CA ASP A 78 8.10 -36.13 26.29
C ASP A 78 9.62 -36.02 26.55
#